data_AF-A0A2E8XK15-F1
#
_entry.id   AF-A0A2E8XK15-F1
#
_cell.length_a   1.000
_cell.length_b   1.000
_cell.length_c   1.000
_cell.angle_alpha   90.00
_cell.angle_beta   90.00
_cell.angle_gamma   90.00
#
_symmetry.space_group_name_H-M   'P 1'
#
loop_
_entity.id
_entity.type
_entity.pdbx_description
1 polymer ?
#
loop_
_entity_poly.entity_id
_entity_poly.type
_entity_poly.pdbx_seq_one_letter_code
_entity_poly.pdbx_strand_id
1 'polypeptide(L)'
;MKNIKSPQPFFDTMEEMPNPFKNPILKINIGDAAKFEGALDDYQYASEFIYSYRGSPDTFATYRREIEHFLHWSWLIAEKSVKSVLRQDIEAYVEFTKSPPLSWIGNRNVSRFINQ
;
A
#
# COMPACT_ATOMS: atom_id res chain seq x y z
N MET A 1 0.52 2.01 24.48
CA MET A 1 0.79 1.83 23.04
C MET A 1 -0.32 2.53 22.27
N LYS A 2 -0.01 3.37 21.27
CA LYS A 2 -1.05 4.00 20.42
C LYS A 2 -1.91 2.90 19.81
N ASN A 3 -3.23 3.04 19.85
CA ASN A 3 -4.14 2.07 19.24
C ASN A 3 -4.12 2.29 17.72
N ILE A 4 -3.23 1.60 17.02
CA ILE A 4 -3.09 1.71 15.56
C ILE A 4 -4.26 0.96 14.94
N LYS A 5 -5.13 1.67 14.20
CA LYS A 5 -6.23 1.03 13.48
C LYS A 5 -5.69 0.15 12.35
N SER A 6 -6.44 -0.89 12.00
CA SER A 6 -6.14 -1.68 10.79
C SER A 6 -6.18 -0.77 9.57
N PRO A 7 -5.17 -0.83 8.68
CA PRO A 7 -5.12 0.05 7.53
C PRO A 7 -6.15 -0.40 6.49
N GLN A 8 -6.71 0.56 5.75
CA GLN A 8 -7.56 0.24 4.62
C GLN A 8 -6.72 -0.26 3.43
N PRO A 9 -7.26 -1.13 2.56
CA PRO A 9 -6.60 -1.49 1.31
C PRO A 9 -6.25 -0.25 0.48
N PHE A 10 -5.03 -0.22 -0.06
CA PHE A 10 -4.57 0.86 -0.92
C PHE A 10 -4.84 0.54 -2.38
N PHE A 11 -4.76 -0.73 -2.78
CA PHE A 11 -4.93 -1.16 -4.16
C PHE A 11 -6.06 -2.18 -4.32
N ASP A 12 -6.72 -2.11 -5.47
CA ASP A 12 -7.85 -2.98 -5.84
C ASP A 12 -7.42 -4.37 -6.33
N THR A 13 -8.39 -5.25 -6.57
CA THR A 13 -8.16 -6.52 -7.26
C THR A 13 -7.75 -6.25 -8.71
N MET A 14 -7.23 -7.28 -9.37
CA MET A 14 -6.73 -7.15 -10.75
C MET A 14 -7.85 -6.80 -11.73
N GLU A 15 -9.05 -7.30 -11.48
CA GLU A 15 -10.24 -7.12 -12.30
C GLU A 15 -10.78 -5.68 -12.21
N GLU A 16 -10.70 -5.09 -11.03
CA GLU A 16 -11.26 -3.76 -10.73
C GLU A 16 -10.23 -2.63 -10.85
N MET A 17 -8.93 -2.94 -10.89
CA MET A 17 -7.89 -1.92 -10.94
C MET A 17 -7.91 -1.15 -12.27
N PRO A 18 -8.16 0.18 -12.25
CA PRO A 18 -8.15 0.99 -13.46
C PRO A 18 -6.72 1.07 -14.02
N ASN A 19 -6.59 1.18 -15.34
CA ASN A 19 -5.28 1.35 -15.97
C ASN A 19 -4.66 2.71 -15.58
N PRO A 20 -3.61 2.75 -14.74
CA PRO A 20 -3.04 3.99 -14.23
C PRO A 20 -2.24 4.75 -15.29
N PHE A 21 -1.80 4.08 -16.37
CA PHE A 21 -1.14 4.70 -17.52
C PHE A 21 -2.11 5.49 -18.39
N LYS A 22 -3.40 5.12 -18.38
CA LYS A 22 -4.46 5.81 -19.15
C LYS A 22 -5.27 6.77 -18.28
N ASN A 23 -5.37 6.47 -16.98
CA ASN A 23 -6.12 7.26 -16.01
C ASN A 23 -5.17 7.63 -14.86
N PRO A 24 -4.37 8.70 -15.00
CA PRO A 24 -3.46 9.14 -13.95
C PRO A 24 -4.23 9.46 -12.66
N ILE A 25 -3.62 9.14 -11.53
CA ILE A 25 -4.21 9.33 -10.22
C ILE A 25 -4.03 10.80 -9.83
N LEU A 26 -5.16 11.51 -9.73
CA LEU A 26 -5.17 12.93 -9.38
C LEU A 26 -5.39 13.19 -7.89
N LYS A 27 -5.93 12.19 -7.17
CA LYS A 27 -6.23 12.26 -5.75
C LYS A 27 -6.19 10.88 -5.11
N ILE A 28 -5.72 10.82 -3.87
CA ILE A 28 -5.70 9.59 -3.06
C ILE A 28 -6.87 9.63 -2.09
N ASN A 29 -7.78 8.67 -2.17
CA ASN A 29 -8.94 8.58 -1.27
C ASN A 29 -8.69 7.57 -0.14
N ILE A 30 -7.53 7.63 0.53
CA ILE A 30 -7.12 6.68 1.57
C ILE A 30 -7.01 7.36 2.95
N GLY A 31 -7.92 8.29 3.21
CA GLY A 31 -7.98 9.05 4.46
C GLY A 31 -6.70 9.83 4.74
N ASP A 32 -6.32 9.87 6.02
CA ASP A 32 -5.21 10.68 6.52
C ASP A 32 -3.81 10.13 6.18
N ALA A 33 -3.72 8.97 5.53
CA ALA A 33 -2.47 8.28 5.23
C ALA A 33 -1.56 9.05 4.26
N ALA A 34 -2.13 9.88 3.39
CA ALA A 34 -1.44 10.50 2.26
C ALA A 34 -1.12 12.00 2.48
N LYS A 35 -0.82 12.41 3.72
CA LYS A 35 -0.68 13.83 4.10
C LYS A 35 0.68 14.47 3.83
N PHE A 36 1.65 13.75 3.27
CA PHE A 36 3.01 14.24 3.04
C PHE A 36 3.31 14.44 1.54
N GLU A 37 4.31 15.28 1.26
CA GLU A 37 4.79 15.55 -0.10
C GLU A 37 5.32 14.26 -0.75
N GLY A 38 4.90 13.98 -1.99
CA GLY A 38 5.30 12.78 -2.73
C GLY A 38 4.35 11.57 -2.57
N ALA A 39 3.35 11.63 -1.68
CA ALA A 39 2.38 10.52 -1.54
C ALA A 39 1.64 10.20 -2.86
N LEU A 40 1.26 11.24 -3.63
CA LEU A 40 0.59 11.08 -4.92
C LEU A 40 1.47 10.36 -5.95
N ASP A 41 2.73 10.77 -6.06
CA ASP A 41 3.72 10.13 -6.93
C ASP A 41 3.96 8.67 -6.52
N ASP A 42 4.16 8.42 -5.23
CA ASP A 42 4.37 7.07 -4.71
C ASP A 42 3.21 6.16 -5.09
N TYR A 43 1.98 6.65 -4.94
CA TYR A 43 0.78 5.88 -5.26
C TYR A 43 0.60 5.67 -6.77
N GLN A 44 0.90 6.69 -7.58
CA GLN A 44 0.90 6.57 -9.04
C GLN A 44 1.89 5.50 -9.50
N TYR A 45 3.15 5.60 -9.09
CA TYR A 45 4.20 4.67 -9.51
C TYR A 45 3.97 3.25 -8.98
N ALA A 46 3.49 3.12 -7.74
CA ALA A 46 3.11 1.83 -7.20
C ALA A 46 1.96 1.20 -8.02
N SER A 47 0.95 1.99 -8.39
CA SER A 47 -0.16 1.53 -9.22
C SER A 47 0.31 1.07 -10.60
N GLU A 48 1.17 1.85 -11.26
CA GLU A 48 1.77 1.51 -12.55
C GLU A 48 2.59 0.23 -12.49
N PHE A 49 3.43 0.09 -11.46
CA PHE A 49 4.22 -1.10 -11.22
C PHE A 49 3.33 -2.33 -11.08
N ILE A 50 2.34 -2.28 -10.18
CA ILE A 50 1.40 -3.38 -9.95
C ILE A 50 0.63 -3.74 -11.23
N TYR A 51 0.07 -2.74 -11.92
CA TYR A 51 -0.72 -2.93 -13.15
C TYR A 51 0.10 -3.55 -14.30
N SER A 52 1.41 -3.34 -14.33
CA SER A 52 2.30 -3.94 -15.33
C SER A 52 2.29 -5.47 -15.29
N TYR A 53 1.95 -6.07 -14.13
CA TYR A 53 1.91 -7.52 -13.93
C TYR A 53 0.51 -8.15 -14.03
N ARG A 54 -0.51 -7.41 -14.46
CA ARG A 54 -1.89 -7.93 -14.65
C ARG A 54 -2.00 -9.14 -15.62
N GLY A 55 -0.97 -9.42 -16.41
CA GLY A 55 -0.90 -10.62 -17.26
C GLY A 55 -0.50 -11.90 -16.49
N SER A 56 -0.12 -11.77 -15.23
CA SER A 56 0.26 -12.87 -14.34
C SER A 56 -0.45 -12.72 -13.00
N PRO A 57 -1.60 -13.39 -12.79
CA PRO A 57 -2.43 -13.26 -11.59
C PRO A 57 -1.66 -13.40 -10.27
N ASP A 58 -0.81 -14.42 -10.17
CA ASP A 58 -0.06 -14.71 -8.94
C ASP A 58 1.02 -13.64 -8.68
N THR A 59 1.67 -13.16 -9.74
CA THR A 59 2.65 -12.08 -9.64
C THR A 59 1.98 -10.76 -9.26
N PHE A 60 0.84 -10.43 -9.88
CA PHE A 60 0.04 -9.27 -9.52
C PHE A 60 -0.37 -9.33 -8.05
N ALA A 61 -0.95 -10.44 -7.59
CA ALA A 61 -1.41 -10.59 -6.23
C ALA A 61 -0.27 -10.47 -5.20
N THR A 62 0.89 -11.04 -5.52
CA THR A 62 2.09 -10.97 -4.68
C THR A 62 2.62 -9.54 -4.62
N TYR A 63 2.89 -8.90 -5.76
CA TYR A 63 3.42 -7.54 -5.77
C TYR A 63 2.45 -6.52 -5.20
N ARG A 64 1.16 -6.63 -5.50
CA ARG A 64 0.15 -5.78 -4.88
C ARG A 64 0.19 -5.88 -3.35
N ARG A 65 0.30 -7.09 -2.79
CA ARG A 65 0.40 -7.29 -1.33
C ARG A 65 1.69 -6.68 -0.76
N GLU A 66 2.84 -6.99 -1.34
CA GLU A 66 4.13 -6.53 -0.78
C GLU A 66 4.30 -5.01 -0.88
N ILE A 67 3.88 -4.40 -2.00
CA ILE A 67 3.90 -2.94 -2.17
C ILE A 67 2.91 -2.26 -1.23
N GLU A 68 1.71 -2.84 -1.05
CA GLU A 68 0.72 -2.33 -0.09
C GLU A 68 1.25 -2.36 1.35
N HIS A 69 1.85 -3.47 1.80
CA HIS A 69 2.45 -3.56 3.13
C HIS A 69 3.55 -2.53 3.36
N PHE A 70 4.41 -2.35 2.35
CA PHE A 70 5.48 -1.37 2.44
C PHE A 70 4.96 0.06 2.48
N LEU A 71 3.97 0.40 1.65
CA LEU A 71 3.33 1.73 1.70
C LEU A 71 2.56 1.95 3.00
N HIS A 72 1.87 0.95 3.55
CA HIS A 72 1.24 1.06 4.86
C HIS A 72 2.26 1.43 5.93
N TRP A 73 3.40 0.76 5.96
CA TRP A 73 4.46 1.11 6.90
C TRP A 73 5.04 2.51 6.62
N SER A 74 5.42 2.79 5.37
CA SER A 74 6.05 4.06 4.99
C SER A 74 5.17 5.26 5.30
N TRP A 75 3.86 5.14 5.05
CA TRP A 75 2.91 6.25 5.15
C TRP A 75 2.30 6.37 6.54
N LEU A 76 1.91 5.26 7.18
CA LEU A 76 1.18 5.29 8.46
C LEU A 76 2.08 5.20 9.69
N ILE A 77 3.31 4.70 9.52
CA ILE A 77 4.25 4.49 10.63
C ILE A 77 5.46 5.41 10.48
N ALA A 78 6.11 5.40 9.31
CA ALA A 78 7.29 6.23 9.06
C ALA A 78 6.95 7.65 8.56
N GLU A 79 5.68 7.89 8.20
CA GLU A 79 5.12 9.18 7.74
C GLU A 79 5.95 9.87 6.64
N LYS A 80 6.44 9.08 5.67
CA LYS A 80 7.34 9.57 4.62
C LYS A 80 7.09 8.93 3.25
N SER A 81 7.52 9.64 2.21
CA SER A 81 7.51 9.14 0.84
C SER A 81 8.54 8.02 0.64
N VAL A 82 8.21 7.06 -0.22
CA VAL A 82 9.12 5.97 -0.62
C VAL A 82 10.42 6.51 -1.22
N LYS A 83 10.38 7.64 -1.93
CA LYS A 83 11.57 8.31 -2.48
C LYS A 83 12.56 8.76 -1.39
N SER A 84 12.09 8.97 -0.16
CA SER A 84 12.90 9.42 0.97
C SER A 84 13.39 8.28 1.89
N VAL A 85 13.06 7.04 1.55
CA VAL A 85 13.45 5.87 2.33
C VAL A 85 14.96 5.65 2.25
N LEU A 86 15.58 5.53 3.42
CA LEU A 86 17.00 5.24 3.57
C LEU A 86 17.22 3.79 4.04
N ARG A 87 18.49 3.36 4.09
CA ARG A 87 18.84 2.02 4.57
C ARG A 87 18.28 1.71 5.97
N GLN A 88 18.41 2.66 6.91
CA GLN A 88 17.90 2.53 8.27
C GLN A 88 16.36 2.37 8.32
N ASP A 89 15.66 2.96 7.35
CA ASP A 89 14.20 2.83 7.23
C ASP A 89 13.83 1.42 6.80
N ILE A 90 14.58 0.82 5.88
CA ILE A 90 14.39 -0.59 5.49
C ILE A 90 14.64 -1.54 6.67
N GLU A 91 15.67 -1.29 7.48
CA GLU A 91 15.92 -2.08 8.70
C GLU A 91 14.74 -1.94 9.70
N ALA A 92 14.22 -0.73 9.88
CA ALA A 92 13.04 -0.49 10.70
C ALA A 92 11.76 -1.15 10.15
N TYR A 93 11.59 -1.18 8.83
CA TYR A 93 10.50 -1.91 8.18
C TYR A 93 10.62 -3.42 8.43
N VAL A 94 11.82 -4.00 8.29
CA VAL A 94 12.04 -5.43 8.57
C VAL A 94 11.70 -5.77 10.02
N GLU A 95 12.15 -4.97 11.00
CA GLU A 95 11.78 -5.18 12.40
C GLU A 95 10.27 -5.03 12.64
N PHE A 96 9.61 -4.08 11.97
CA PHE A 96 8.16 -3.94 12.02
C PHE A 96 7.43 -5.19 11.49
N THR A 97 7.89 -5.77 10.38
CA THR A 97 7.24 -6.98 9.82
C THR A 97 7.35 -8.21 10.71
N LYS A 98 8.37 -8.28 11.59
CA LYS A 98 8.52 -9.37 12.57
C LYS A 98 7.52 -9.28 13.71
N SER A 99 7.08 -8.07 14.05
CA SER A 99 6.17 -7.81 15.18
C SER A 99 5.19 -6.68 14.85
N PRO A 100 4.29 -6.89 13.86
CA PRO A 100 3.32 -5.86 13.48
C PRO A 100 2.27 -5.68 14.58
N PRO A 101 1.57 -4.53 14.62
CA PRO A 101 0.43 -4.33 15.51
C PRO A 101 -0.61 -5.44 15.34
N LEU A 102 -1.19 -5.93 16.45
CA LEU A 102 -2.20 -6.99 16.41
C LEU A 102 -3.39 -6.67 15.49
N SER A 103 -3.74 -5.39 15.36
CA SER A 103 -4.80 -4.89 14.47
C SER A 103 -4.47 -5.00 12.98
N TRP A 104 -3.21 -5.20 12.61
CA TRP A 104 -2.75 -5.39 11.23
C TRP A 104 -2.65 -6.87 10.86
N ILE A 105 -2.84 -7.78 11.83
CA ILE A 105 -2.85 -9.22 11.59
C ILE A 105 -4.25 -9.65 11.16
N GLY A 106 -4.41 -10.00 9.88
CA GLY A 106 -5.64 -10.55 9.35
C GLY A 106 -5.91 -11.94 9.93
N ASN A 107 -7.05 -12.12 10.61
CA ASN A 107 -7.47 -13.42 11.15
C ASN A 107 -8.31 -14.25 10.16
N ARG A 108 -8.75 -13.63 9.05
CA ARG A 108 -9.60 -14.21 8.00
C ARG A 108 -9.34 -13.46 6.69
N ASN A 109 -9.59 -14.11 5.56
CA ASN A 109 -9.68 -13.42 4.27
C ASN A 109 -10.99 -12.63 4.21
N VAL A 110 -10.88 -11.33 4.05
CA VAL A 110 -12.02 -10.42 3.84
C VAL A 110 -11.96 -9.86 2.42
N SER A 111 -13.13 -9.70 1.80
CA SER A 111 -13.23 -9.00 0.51
C SER A 111 -12.68 -7.58 0.66
N ARG A 112 -11.83 -7.15 -0.28
CA ARG A 112 -11.15 -5.84 -0.22
C ARG A 112 -12.13 -4.68 -0.35
N PHE A 113 -13.14 -4.85 -1.17
CA PHE A 113 -14.22 -3.89 -1.39
C PHE A 113 -15.54 -4.64 -1.29
N ILE A 114 -16.41 -4.20 -0.38
CA ILE A 114 -17.78 -4.71 -0.26
C ILE A 114 -18.66 -3.62 -0.85
N ASN A 115 -18.98 -3.74 -2.14
CA ASN A 115 -19.89 -2.87 -2.92
C ASN A 115 -19.61 -1.36 -2.83
N GLN A 116 -19.07 -0.77 -3.90
CA GLN A 116 -19.20 0.67 -4.15
C GLN A 116 -20.65 1.02 -4.50
#